data_AF-A0A183EPT1-F1
#
_entry.id   AF-A0A183EPT1-F1
#
_cell.length_a   1.000
_cell.length_b   1.000
_cell.length_c   1.000
_cell.angle_alpha   90.00
_cell.angle_beta   90.00
_cell.angle_gamma   90.00
#
_symmetry.space_group_name_H-M   'P 1'
#
loop_
_entity.id
_entity.type
_entity.pdbx_description
1 polymer ?
#
loop_
_entity_poly.entity_id
_entity_poly.type
_entity_poly.pdbx_seq_one_letter_code
_entity_poly.pdbx_strand_id
1 'polypeptide(L)'
;MVPLPGIIAGLLSLLGSQNSVAAVGDFLTNKLLKMSLPMKVPKPVPPVKGSFPLDYEGQCKYEMLKYMLCMNEHKQINEECRKYAKIYLQCRMDKGLMQRDDWKYLGFPENDER
;
A
#
# COMPACT_ATOMS: atom_id res chain seq x y z
N MET A 1 -44.50 -4.14 -52.75
CA MET A 1 -43.19 -3.98 -53.42
C MET A 1 -42.46 -5.29 -53.26
N VAL A 2 -42.21 -5.95 -54.40
CA VAL A 2 -41.73 -7.34 -54.58
C VAL A 2 -40.17 -7.39 -54.50
N PRO A 3 -39.47 -8.52 -54.68
CA PRO A 3 -38.34 -8.94 -53.84
C PRO A 3 -37.00 -9.03 -54.63
N LEU A 4 -36.01 -9.67 -54.00
CA LEU A 4 -34.91 -10.45 -54.61
C LEU A 4 -33.67 -9.70 -55.18
N PRO A 5 -32.53 -10.40 -55.28
CA PRO A 5 -31.16 -9.94 -55.05
C PRO A 5 -30.32 -9.98 -56.33
N GLY A 6 -29.03 -9.63 -56.26
CA GLY A 6 -28.07 -9.93 -57.33
C GLY A 6 -26.85 -9.01 -57.25
N ILE A 7 -25.65 -9.57 -57.00
CA ILE A 7 -24.61 -9.83 -58.02
C ILE A 7 -23.97 -8.51 -58.49
N ILE A 8 -22.68 -8.27 -58.23
CA ILE A 8 -21.53 -8.51 -59.13
C ILE A 8 -20.28 -8.54 -58.22
N ALA A 9 -19.63 -9.69 -57.98
CA ALA A 9 -18.58 -10.33 -58.79
C ALA A 9 -17.35 -9.43 -59.04
N GLY A 10 -16.20 -9.88 -58.55
CA GLY A 10 -15.00 -9.07 -58.40
C GLY A 10 -14.18 -8.82 -59.66
N LEU A 11 -13.09 -8.10 -59.46
CA LEU A 11 -11.95 -7.99 -60.37
C LEU A 11 -10.68 -7.85 -59.53
N LEU A 12 -9.78 -8.83 -59.71
CA LEU A 12 -8.35 -8.68 -60.03
C LEU A 12 -7.57 -7.52 -59.38
N SER A 13 -6.33 -7.63 -58.94
CA SER A 13 -5.34 -8.69 -58.84
C SER A 13 -4.08 -8.02 -58.27
N LEU A 14 -3.30 -8.78 -57.50
CA LEU A 14 -1.83 -8.78 -57.46
C LEU A 14 -1.10 -7.44 -57.66
N LEU A 15 -0.58 -6.87 -56.57
CA LEU A 15 0.83 -6.51 -56.49
C LEU A 15 1.32 -6.75 -55.06
N GLY A 16 2.13 -7.78 -54.90
CA GLY A 16 3.00 -7.91 -53.73
C GLY A 16 4.07 -6.82 -53.76
N SER A 17 4.35 -6.24 -52.60
CA SER A 17 5.63 -5.59 -52.34
C SER A 17 6.23 -6.22 -51.10
N GLN A 18 7.37 -6.85 -51.32
CA GLN A 18 8.18 -7.57 -50.35
C GLN A 18 8.79 -6.54 -49.39
N ASN A 19 8.18 -6.31 -48.24
CA ASN A 19 8.86 -5.59 -47.17
C ASN A 19 9.63 -6.58 -46.31
N SER A 20 10.86 -6.81 -46.77
CA SER A 20 12.08 -7.23 -46.08
C SER A 20 11.92 -7.71 -44.65
N VAL A 21 11.97 -9.04 -44.53
CA VAL A 21 12.30 -9.81 -43.34
C VAL A 21 13.80 -9.60 -43.04
N ALA A 22 14.18 -8.60 -42.25
CA ALA A 22 15.53 -8.48 -41.65
C ALA A 22 15.62 -7.26 -40.71
N ALA A 23 15.08 -7.35 -39.50
CA ALA A 23 15.47 -6.45 -38.38
C ALA A 23 14.86 -6.81 -37.01
N VAL A 24 13.93 -7.78 -36.92
CA VAL A 24 13.33 -8.19 -35.63
C VAL A 24 14.08 -9.36 -34.99
N GLY A 25 15.42 -9.32 -35.02
CA GLY A 25 16.27 -10.45 -34.59
C GLY A 25 17.36 -10.13 -33.57
N ASP A 26 17.70 -8.85 -33.35
CA ASP A 26 18.94 -8.49 -32.63
C ASP A 26 18.75 -7.59 -31.40
N PHE A 27 17.52 -7.33 -30.96
CA PHE A 27 17.28 -6.55 -29.74
C PHE A 27 17.12 -7.44 -28.48
N LEU A 28 17.00 -8.76 -28.63
CA LEU A 28 16.50 -9.65 -27.57
C LEU A 28 17.54 -10.54 -26.86
N THR A 29 18.83 -10.53 -27.19
CA THR A 29 19.76 -11.52 -26.59
C THR A 29 20.94 -11.00 -25.76
N ASN A 30 21.35 -9.72 -25.84
CA ASN A 30 22.67 -9.34 -25.26
C ASN A 30 22.72 -8.19 -24.25
N LYS A 31 21.62 -7.79 -23.60
CA LYS A 31 21.68 -6.77 -22.53
C LYS A 31 20.91 -7.03 -21.23
N LEU A 32 20.39 -8.25 -21.00
CA LEU A 32 19.58 -8.54 -19.81
C LEU A 32 20.05 -9.73 -18.94
N LEU A 33 21.17 -10.40 -19.26
CA LEU A 33 21.63 -11.60 -18.51
C LEU A 33 22.97 -11.42 -17.75
N LYS A 34 23.35 -10.19 -17.39
CA LYS A 34 24.55 -9.93 -16.55
C LYS A 34 24.23 -8.95 -15.42
N MET A 35 23.26 -9.28 -14.57
CA MET A 35 22.96 -8.46 -13.37
C MET A 35 22.57 -9.26 -12.12
N SER A 36 22.42 -10.58 -12.15
CA SER A 36 22.02 -11.33 -10.96
C SER A 36 23.23 -11.62 -10.06
N LEU A 37 23.68 -10.61 -9.31
CA LEU A 37 24.40 -10.84 -8.07
C LEU A 37 23.41 -11.46 -7.07
N PRO A 38 23.77 -12.51 -6.32
CA PRO A 38 22.92 -12.97 -5.22
C PRO A 38 22.82 -11.83 -4.20
N MET A 39 21.67 -11.17 -4.14
CA MET A 39 21.37 -10.25 -3.05
C MET A 39 21.38 -11.06 -1.77
N LYS A 40 22.47 -10.95 -0.99
CA LYS A 40 22.48 -11.38 0.40
C LYS A 40 21.41 -10.53 1.09
N VAL A 41 20.21 -11.09 1.30
CA VAL A 41 19.18 -10.46 2.10
C VAL A 41 19.77 -10.27 3.51
N PRO A 42 19.99 -9.03 3.96
CA PRO A 42 20.52 -8.81 5.29
C PRO A 42 19.51 -9.40 6.28
N LYS A 43 19.99 -10.16 7.27
CA LYS A 43 19.14 -10.65 8.34
C LYS A 43 18.60 -9.40 9.07
N PRO A 44 17.27 -9.17 9.10
CA PRO A 44 16.74 -8.00 9.76
C PRO A 44 17.12 -8.06 11.23
N VAL A 45 17.76 -7.00 11.73
CA VAL A 45 18.00 -6.82 13.16
C VAL A 45 16.64 -6.49 13.79
N PRO A 46 16.25 -7.16 14.89
CA PRO A 46 15.00 -6.85 15.57
C PRO A 46 14.90 -5.35 15.91
N PRO A 47 13.73 -4.73 15.78
CA PRO A 47 13.52 -3.35 16.21
C PRO A 47 13.88 -3.20 17.69
N VAL A 48 14.53 -2.09 18.04
CA VAL A 48 14.96 -1.79 19.42
C VAL A 48 13.79 -1.85 20.41
N LYS A 49 12.59 -1.42 20.00
CA LYS A 49 11.37 -1.43 20.83
C LYS A 49 10.50 -2.70 20.68
N GLY A 50 10.95 -3.69 19.90
CA GLY A 50 10.18 -4.91 19.64
C GLY A 50 8.89 -4.69 18.83
N SER A 51 8.09 -5.74 18.69
CA SER A 51 6.73 -5.65 18.13
C SER A 51 5.76 -5.12 19.18
N PHE A 52 4.82 -4.26 18.79
CA PHE A 52 3.82 -3.70 19.70
C PHE A 52 3.00 -4.81 20.38
N PRO A 53 2.89 -4.84 21.72
CA PRO A 53 2.14 -5.87 22.43
C PRO A 53 0.66 -5.86 22.01
N LEU A 54 0.04 -7.03 21.89
CA LEU A 54 -1.41 -7.12 21.69
C LEU A 54 -2.14 -7.07 23.03
N ASP A 55 -3.26 -6.35 23.09
CA ASP A 55 -4.15 -6.32 24.24
C ASP A 55 -5.11 -7.51 24.17
N TYR A 56 -4.64 -8.70 24.57
CA TYR A 56 -5.41 -9.94 24.46
C TYR A 56 -6.65 -9.97 25.35
N GLU A 57 -6.54 -9.39 26.54
CA GLU A 57 -7.64 -9.33 27.52
C GLU A 57 -8.58 -8.15 27.27
N GLY A 58 -8.23 -7.24 26.35
CA GLY A 58 -9.03 -6.08 26.01
C GLY A 58 -9.10 -5.04 27.15
N GLN A 59 -8.06 -4.94 27.98
CA GLN A 59 -8.03 -4.04 29.15
C GLN A 59 -8.17 -2.57 28.77
N CYS A 60 -7.79 -2.19 27.54
CA CYS A 60 -7.90 -0.83 27.00
C CYS A 60 -8.86 -0.75 25.81
N LYS A 61 -9.75 -1.74 25.67
CA LYS A 61 -10.71 -1.82 24.54
C LYS A 61 -11.66 -0.63 24.51
N TYR A 62 -12.07 -0.12 25.66
CA TYR A 62 -13.01 1.00 25.73
C TYR A 62 -12.41 2.31 25.21
N GLU A 63 -11.19 2.64 25.63
CA GLU A 63 -10.42 3.78 25.15
C GLU A 63 -10.09 3.65 23.67
N MET A 64 -9.72 2.43 23.23
CA MET A 64 -9.51 2.13 21.81
C MET A 64 -10.78 2.41 21.00
N LEU A 65 -11.95 1.95 21.46
CA LEU A 65 -13.22 2.18 20.75
C LEU A 65 -13.55 3.67 20.66
N LYS A 66 -13.35 4.46 21.73
CA LYS A 66 -13.54 5.91 21.69
C LYS A 66 -12.66 6.58 20.63
N TYR A 67 -11.39 6.19 20.58
CA TYR A 67 -10.48 6.69 19.57
C TYR A 67 -10.95 6.32 18.15
N MET A 68 -11.34 5.06 17.92
CA MET A 68 -11.81 4.60 16.61
C MET A 68 -13.13 5.26 16.18
N LEU A 69 -14.05 5.51 17.12
CA LEU A 69 -15.29 6.24 16.86
C LEU A 69 -14.99 7.67 16.39
N CYS A 70 -14.11 8.40 17.09
CA CYS A 70 -13.67 9.71 16.66
C CYS A 70 -13.04 9.67 15.25
N MET A 71 -12.13 8.73 15.00
CA MET A 71 -11.49 8.60 13.68
C MET A 71 -12.52 8.39 12.57
N ASN A 72 -13.56 7.60 12.84
CA ASN A 72 -14.64 7.38 11.89
C ASN A 72 -15.49 8.65 11.66
N GLU A 73 -15.84 9.38 12.72
CA GLU A 73 -16.60 10.64 12.64
C GLU A 73 -15.84 11.74 11.89
N HIS A 74 -14.54 11.84 12.10
CA HIS A 74 -13.67 12.87 11.54
C HIS A 74 -12.93 12.42 10.26
N LYS A 75 -13.46 11.43 9.53
CA LYS A 75 -12.92 10.97 8.23
C LYS A 75 -11.42 10.65 8.27
N GLN A 76 -10.99 10.00 9.35
CA GLN A 76 -9.61 9.57 9.60
C GLN A 76 -8.61 10.73 9.76
N ILE A 77 -9.08 11.92 10.14
CA ILE A 77 -8.21 13.06 10.49
C ILE A 77 -7.71 12.87 11.93
N ASN A 78 -6.45 12.48 12.08
CA ASN A 78 -5.84 12.18 13.38
C ASN A 78 -5.82 13.39 14.35
N GLU A 79 -5.67 14.61 13.81
CA GLU A 79 -5.56 15.83 14.63
C GLU A 79 -6.81 16.05 15.50
N GLU A 80 -7.99 15.79 14.95
CA GLU A 80 -9.28 15.92 15.65
C GLU A 80 -9.45 14.89 16.78
N CYS A 81 -8.72 13.78 16.69
CA CYS A 81 -8.84 12.63 17.61
C CYS A 81 -7.65 12.47 18.54
N ARG A 82 -6.76 13.46 18.58
CA ARG A 82 -5.52 13.47 19.34
C ARG A 82 -5.76 13.24 20.84
N LYS A 83 -6.76 13.91 21.42
CA LYS A 83 -7.20 13.69 22.81
C LYS A 83 -7.53 12.23 23.10
N TYR A 84 -8.28 11.56 22.23
CA TYR A 84 -8.67 10.16 22.43
C TYR A 84 -7.50 9.21 22.22
N ALA A 85 -6.61 9.50 21.27
CA ALA A 85 -5.36 8.75 21.09
C ALA A 85 -4.49 8.81 22.36
N LYS A 86 -4.36 9.99 22.98
CA LYS A 86 -3.61 10.18 24.23
C LYS A 86 -4.18 9.33 25.36
N ILE A 87 -5.51 9.33 25.54
CA ILE A 87 -6.19 8.51 26.56
C ILE A 87 -5.96 7.02 26.32
N TYR A 88 -6.04 6.55 25.07
CA TYR A 88 -5.78 5.16 24.72
C TYR A 88 -4.34 4.75 25.03
N LEU A 89 -3.35 5.56 24.64
CA LEU A 89 -1.94 5.29 24.94
C LEU A 89 -1.66 5.33 26.45
N GLN A 90 -2.29 6.24 27.19
CA GLN A 90 -2.19 6.30 28.64
C GLN A 90 -2.65 4.99 29.28
N CYS A 91 -3.82 4.48 28.87
CA CYS A 91 -4.32 3.20 29.38
C CYS A 91 -3.30 2.07 29.16
N ARG A 92 -2.73 1.99 27.95
CA ARG A 92 -1.75 0.94 27.62
C ARG A 92 -0.48 1.06 28.46
N MET A 93 0.00 2.27 28.72
CA MET A 93 1.13 2.53 29.60
C MET A 93 0.83 2.15 31.06
N ASP A 94 -0.38 2.46 31.54
CA ASP A 94 -0.80 2.15 32.91
C ASP A 94 -1.00 0.65 33.14
N LYS A 95 -1.41 -0.09 32.11
CA LYS A 95 -1.62 -1.54 32.15
C LYS A 95 -0.38 -2.36 31.77
N GLY A 96 0.74 -1.71 31.47
CA GLY A 96 1.96 -2.41 31.04
C GLY A 96 1.86 -3.06 29.66
N LEU A 97 0.85 -2.70 28.86
CA LEU A 97 0.68 -3.11 27.45
C LEU A 97 1.54 -2.28 26.48
N MET A 98 2.30 -1.34 27.03
CA MET A 98 3.28 -0.48 26.36
C MET A 98 4.27 0.04 27.41
N GLN A 99 5.55 0.15 27.05
CA GLN A 99 6.53 0.81 27.91
C GLN A 99 6.13 2.28 28.12
N ARG A 100 6.23 2.79 29.36
CA ARG A 100 6.06 4.23 29.61
C ARG A 100 7.10 5.02 28.83
N ASP A 101 6.64 6.07 28.15
CA ASP A 101 7.46 6.99 27.38
C ASP A 101 6.92 8.42 27.58
N ASP A 102 7.76 9.43 27.33
CA ASP A 102 7.32 10.82 27.50
C ASP A 102 6.35 11.21 26.38
N TRP A 103 5.33 12.01 26.72
CA TRP A 103 4.33 12.48 25.77
C TRP A 103 4.91 13.15 24.53
N LYS A 104 6.01 13.91 24.68
CA LYS A 104 6.73 14.54 23.57
C LYS A 104 7.22 13.54 22.52
N TYR A 105 7.65 12.34 22.93
CA TYR A 105 8.14 11.29 22.02
C TYR A 105 7.00 10.50 21.40
N LEU A 106 5.82 10.51 22.02
CA LEU A 106 4.59 9.93 21.49
C LEU A 106 3.81 10.89 20.59
N GLY A 107 4.35 12.09 20.32
CA GLY A 107 3.75 13.08 19.44
C GLY A 107 2.75 14.02 20.12
N PHE A 108 2.75 14.11 21.46
CA PHE A 108 1.88 15.01 22.25
C PHE A 108 2.73 16.06 22.99
N PRO A 109 3.06 17.20 22.35
CA PRO A 109 3.81 18.26 23.02
C PRO A 109 2.95 18.93 24.11
N GLU A 110 3.58 19.53 25.13
CA GLU A 110 2.90 20.13 26.28
C GLU A 110 1.95 21.28 25.92
N ASN A 111 2.20 21.97 24.79
CA ASN A 111 1.42 23.11 24.34
C ASN A 111 0.24 22.75 23.42
N ASP A 112 -0.11 21.47 23.31
CA ASP A 112 -1.16 20.98 22.42
C ASP A 112 -2.32 20.40 23.24
N GLU A 113 -3.22 21.29 23.65
CA GLU A 113 -4.47 20.96 24.37
C GLU A 113 -5.66 20.65 23.43
N ARG A 114 -5.38 20.50 22.12
CA ARG A 114 -6.40 20.31 21.09
C ARG A 114 -7.06 18.92 21.16
#